data_AF-A0A2M7CDV5-F1
#
_entry.id   AF-A0A2M7CDV5-F1
#
_cell.length_a   1.000
_cell.length_b   1.000
_cell.length_c   1.000
_cell.angle_alpha   90.00
_cell.angle_beta   90.00
_cell.angle_gamma   90.00
#
_symmetry.space_group_name_H-M   'P 1'
#
loop_
_entity.id
_entity.type
_entity.pdbx_description
1 polymer ?
#
loop_
_entity_poly.entity_id
_entity_poly.type
_entity_poly.pdbx_seq_one_letter_code
_entity_poly.pdbx_strand_id
1 'polypeptide(L)'
;ASVCEAVGIPPVLHMGSCVDNSRILMAATAVVKDGGLGDDISDLPAAGAALEWMSEKAIAIGHYFVASGVFTVFGTTWPTTGSQEVTKLLFEEFENTFKGKWGFEPDPIKAAKLMIEHIDKKRKALGIDKTRERVLFDMAKRRELDAA
;
A
#
# COMPACT_ATOMS: atom_id res chain seq x y z
N ALA A 1 -9.54 -10.12 -13.25
CA ALA A 1 -9.27 -10.11 -14.71
C ALA A 1 -9.93 -8.92 -15.42
N SER A 2 -11.19 -8.60 -15.11
CA SER A 2 -11.96 -7.56 -15.83
C SER A 2 -11.25 -6.21 -16.04
N VAL A 3 -10.54 -5.66 -15.03
CA VAL A 3 -9.83 -4.38 -15.18
C VAL A 3 -8.62 -4.49 -16.11
N CYS A 4 -7.78 -5.52 -15.93
CA CYS A 4 -6.60 -5.75 -16.77
C CYS A 4 -6.97 -5.97 -18.24
N GLU A 5 -8.04 -6.73 -18.49
CA GLU A 5 -8.58 -6.96 -19.84
C GLU A 5 -9.15 -5.68 -20.45
N ALA A 6 -9.93 -4.91 -19.69
CA ALA A 6 -10.54 -3.66 -20.17
C ALA A 6 -9.49 -2.60 -20.56
N VAL A 7 -8.37 -2.54 -19.83
CA VAL A 7 -7.28 -1.58 -20.09
C VAL A 7 -6.23 -2.16 -21.05
N GLY A 8 -6.16 -3.48 -21.22
CA GLY A 8 -5.17 -4.16 -22.05
C GLY A 8 -3.78 -4.25 -21.43
N ILE A 9 -3.70 -4.48 -20.11
CA ILE A 9 -2.43 -4.52 -19.35
C ILE A 9 -2.23 -5.87 -18.63
N PRO A 10 -0.98 -6.27 -18.34
CA PRO A 10 -0.73 -7.46 -17.53
C PRO A 10 -1.13 -7.24 -16.05
N PRO A 11 -1.37 -8.32 -15.27
CA PRO A 11 -1.69 -8.23 -13.85
C PRO A 11 -0.51 -7.78 -12.97
N VAL A 12 0.72 -7.87 -13.49
CA VAL A 12 1.95 -7.38 -12.84
C VAL A 12 2.57 -6.33 -13.76
N LEU A 13 2.64 -5.09 -13.29
CA LEU A 13 3.23 -3.97 -14.02
C LEU A 13 4.68 -3.78 -13.58
N HIS A 14 5.63 -4.10 -14.46
CA HIS A 14 7.04 -3.86 -14.17
C HIS A 14 7.35 -2.36 -14.24
N MET A 15 7.76 -1.77 -13.12
CA MET A 15 8.04 -0.33 -13.00
C MET A 15 9.53 0.04 -13.09
N GLY A 16 10.41 -0.91 -13.44
CA GLY A 16 11.84 -0.67 -13.64
C GLY A 16 12.73 -1.21 -12.52
N SER A 17 13.86 -0.54 -12.31
CA SER A 17 14.93 -0.92 -11.38
C SER A 17 14.66 -0.54 -9.92
N CYS A 18 15.56 -0.87 -8.99
CA CYS A 18 15.38 -0.54 -7.57
C CYS A 18 15.25 0.97 -7.29
N VAL A 19 15.88 1.83 -8.10
CA VAL A 19 15.72 3.29 -7.96
C VAL A 19 14.37 3.78 -8.49
N ASP A 20 13.75 3.01 -9.37
CA ASP A 20 12.42 3.30 -9.91
C ASP A 20 11.29 2.95 -8.94
N ASN A 21 11.58 2.39 -7.75
CA ASN A 21 10.61 2.33 -6.66
C ASN A 21 10.10 3.74 -6.26
N SER A 22 10.89 4.79 -6.53
CA SER A 22 10.41 6.18 -6.45
C SER A 22 9.17 6.44 -7.32
N ARG A 23 9.01 5.75 -8.44
CA ARG A 23 7.82 5.84 -9.30
C ARG A 23 6.56 5.28 -8.64
N ILE A 24 6.71 4.28 -7.76
CA ILE A 24 5.58 3.74 -6.96
C ILE A 24 5.10 4.82 -5.99
N LEU A 25 6.02 5.53 -5.32
CA LEU A 25 5.66 6.66 -4.46
C LEU A 25 5.03 7.81 -5.26
N MET A 26 5.54 8.13 -6.45
CA MET A 26 4.90 9.12 -7.32
C MET A 26 3.49 8.71 -7.72
N ALA A 27 3.27 7.43 -8.05
CA ALA A 27 1.95 6.91 -8.39
C ALA A 27 0.99 6.97 -7.19
N ALA A 28 1.43 6.55 -5.99
CA ALA A 28 0.64 6.67 -4.76
C ALA A 28 0.30 8.14 -4.45
N THR A 29 1.27 9.05 -4.58
CA THR A 29 1.06 10.49 -4.40
C THR A 29 0.06 11.04 -5.41
N ALA A 30 0.12 10.59 -6.67
CA ALA A 30 -0.84 11.00 -7.69
C ALA A 30 -2.27 10.53 -7.37
N VAL A 31 -2.44 9.31 -6.84
CA VAL A 31 -3.74 8.80 -6.38
C VAL A 31 -4.31 9.66 -5.25
N VAL A 32 -3.49 10.00 -4.25
CA VAL A 32 -3.92 10.89 -3.15
C VAL A 32 -4.28 12.28 -3.69
N LYS A 33 -3.45 12.82 -4.60
CA LYS A 33 -3.66 14.16 -5.19
C LYS A 33 -4.93 14.25 -6.04
N ASP A 34 -5.25 13.20 -6.81
CA ASP A 34 -6.49 13.13 -7.60
C ASP A 34 -7.73 13.05 -6.68
N GLY A 35 -7.54 12.50 -5.48
CA GLY A 35 -8.54 12.46 -4.42
C GLY A 35 -9.51 11.28 -4.54
N GLY A 36 -10.46 11.20 -3.62
CA GLY A 36 -11.53 10.19 -3.64
C GLY A 36 -11.19 8.83 -3.02
N LEU A 37 -9.94 8.59 -2.63
CA LEU A 37 -9.50 7.33 -1.98
C LEU A 37 -8.78 7.53 -0.63
N GLY A 38 -8.50 8.77 -0.21
CA GLY A 38 -7.81 9.11 1.04
C GLY A 38 -7.11 10.47 0.95
N ASP A 39 -6.60 10.97 2.07
CA ASP A 39 -5.92 12.28 2.14
C ASP A 39 -4.39 12.14 2.31
N ASP A 40 -3.91 10.92 2.58
CA ASP A 40 -2.49 10.60 2.72
C ASP A 40 -2.17 9.20 2.13
N ILE A 41 -0.89 8.95 1.81
CA ILE A 41 -0.45 7.63 1.28
C ILE A 41 -0.80 6.51 2.27
N SER A 42 -0.74 6.79 3.58
CA SER A 42 -1.08 5.83 4.61
C SER A 42 -2.55 5.39 4.62
N ASP A 43 -3.46 6.13 4.00
CA ASP A 43 -4.87 5.75 3.91
C ASP A 43 -5.13 4.75 2.78
N LEU A 44 -4.23 4.73 1.78
CA LEU A 44 -4.41 3.91 0.60
C LEU A 44 -4.39 2.40 0.95
N PRO A 45 -5.23 1.59 0.29
CA PRO A 45 -5.24 0.15 0.46
C PRO A 45 -4.08 -0.49 -0.33
N ALA A 46 -2.85 -0.25 0.13
CA ALA A 46 -1.61 -0.71 -0.49
C ALA A 46 -0.61 -1.23 0.56
N ALA A 47 0.28 -2.13 0.14
CA ALA A 47 1.35 -2.67 0.97
C ALA A 47 2.64 -2.84 0.13
N GLY A 48 3.79 -2.73 0.78
CA GLY A 48 5.11 -3.03 0.21
C GLY A 48 5.58 -4.43 0.57
N ALA A 49 6.43 -5.02 -0.27
CA ALA A 49 7.00 -6.34 -0.03
C ALA A 49 8.45 -6.45 -0.51
N ALA A 50 9.33 -6.94 0.35
CA ALA A 50 10.72 -7.29 0.07
C ALA A 50 10.99 -8.71 0.58
N LEU A 51 10.32 -9.69 -0.04
CA LEU A 51 10.25 -11.08 0.45
C LEU A 51 11.59 -11.82 0.37
N GLU A 52 12.46 -11.45 -0.56
CA GLU A 52 13.76 -12.09 -0.81
C GLU A 52 14.91 -11.07 -0.71
N TRP A 53 14.82 -10.15 0.26
CA TRP A 53 15.81 -9.08 0.40
C TRP A 53 17.19 -9.65 0.82
N MET A 54 18.25 -9.05 0.27
CA MET A 54 19.65 -9.40 0.57
C MET A 54 20.53 -8.18 0.84
N SER A 55 20.28 -7.05 0.16
CA SER A 55 21.14 -5.87 0.25
C SER A 55 20.59 -4.82 1.22
N GLU A 56 21.49 -4.04 1.81
CA GLU A 56 21.13 -2.88 2.65
C GLU A 56 20.25 -1.87 1.91
N LYS A 57 20.38 -1.78 0.58
CA LYS A 57 19.49 -0.96 -0.25
C LYS A 57 18.03 -1.38 -0.11
N ALA A 58 17.73 -2.67 0.03
CA ALA A 58 16.36 -3.14 0.20
C ALA A 58 15.78 -2.75 1.57
N ILE A 59 16.61 -2.76 2.62
CA ILE A 59 16.25 -2.25 3.95
C ILE A 59 15.93 -0.75 3.87
N ALA A 60 16.81 0.04 3.24
CA ALA A 60 16.59 1.47 3.05
C ALA A 60 15.32 1.77 2.23
N ILE A 61 15.06 0.96 1.19
CA ILE A 61 13.85 1.07 0.37
C ILE A 61 12.60 0.83 1.22
N GLY A 62 12.52 -0.32 1.89
CA GLY A 62 11.35 -0.60 2.71
C GLY A 62 11.19 0.39 3.87
N HIS A 63 12.29 0.90 4.42
CA HIS A 63 12.23 1.95 5.44
C HIS A 63 11.61 3.25 4.93
N TYR A 64 11.98 3.74 3.74
CA TYR A 64 11.34 4.96 3.23
C TYR A 64 9.88 4.73 2.86
N PHE A 65 9.48 3.52 2.47
CA PHE A 65 8.05 3.18 2.28
C PHE A 65 7.29 3.22 3.60
N VAL A 66 7.86 2.65 4.66
CA VAL A 66 7.30 2.73 6.03
C VAL A 66 7.19 4.17 6.51
N ALA A 67 8.23 4.97 6.34
CA ALA A 67 8.23 6.40 6.66
C ALA A 67 7.23 7.20 5.80
N SER A 68 6.88 6.71 4.61
CA SER A 68 5.83 7.27 3.75
C SER A 68 4.42 6.72 4.06
N GLY A 69 4.25 5.96 5.14
CA GLY A 69 2.95 5.46 5.58
C GLY A 69 2.55 4.08 5.05
N VAL A 70 3.45 3.38 4.35
CA VAL A 70 3.15 2.08 3.73
C VAL A 70 3.59 0.94 4.64
N PHE A 71 2.67 0.04 4.97
CA PHE A 71 3.01 -1.23 5.61
C PHE A 71 3.89 -2.06 4.68
N THR A 72 5.10 -2.44 5.13
CA THR A 72 6.09 -3.14 4.28
C THR A 72 6.57 -4.44 4.91
N VAL A 73 6.38 -5.55 4.19
CA VAL A 73 6.70 -6.91 4.66
C VAL A 73 8.04 -7.41 4.14
N PHE A 74 8.86 -7.97 5.01
CA PHE A 74 10.15 -8.60 4.72
C PHE A 74 10.07 -10.11 4.97
N GLY A 75 10.68 -10.91 4.09
CA GLY A 75 10.49 -12.37 4.09
C GLY A 75 11.74 -13.24 4.34
N THR A 76 12.91 -12.65 4.59
CA THR A 76 14.15 -13.44 4.78
C THR A 76 14.64 -13.42 6.22
N THR A 77 15.80 -12.82 6.47
CA THR A 77 16.37 -12.64 7.81
C THR A 77 15.87 -11.35 8.42
N TRP A 78 16.07 -11.21 9.72
CA TRP A 78 15.70 -10.00 10.45
C TRP A 78 16.74 -9.65 11.52
N PRO A 79 17.42 -8.48 11.44
CA PRO A 79 18.62 -8.23 12.24
C PRO A 79 18.35 -7.61 13.62
N THR A 80 17.11 -7.28 13.99
CA THR A 80 16.84 -6.52 15.24
C THR A 80 16.34 -7.36 16.41
N THR A 81 16.16 -8.68 16.24
CA THR A 81 15.59 -9.55 17.28
C THR A 81 16.40 -9.58 18.58
N GLY A 82 17.66 -9.15 18.55
CA GLY A 82 18.51 -8.99 19.74
C GLY A 82 18.18 -7.78 20.63
N SER A 83 17.37 -6.82 20.17
CA SER A 83 16.87 -5.70 20.98
C SER A 83 15.36 -5.63 20.92
N GLN A 84 14.74 -5.69 22.10
CA GLN A 84 13.28 -5.58 22.24
C GLN A 84 12.81 -4.17 21.87
N GLU A 85 13.56 -3.15 22.26
CA GLU A 85 13.25 -1.74 22.03
C GLU A 85 13.25 -1.41 20.53
N VAL A 86 14.31 -1.81 19.81
CA VAL A 86 14.40 -1.56 18.36
C VAL A 86 13.33 -2.37 17.62
N THR A 87 13.10 -3.63 18.00
CA THR A 87 12.04 -4.44 17.37
C THR A 87 10.67 -3.82 17.61
N LYS A 88 10.34 -3.43 18.83
CA LYS A 88 9.07 -2.77 19.14
C LYS A 88 8.89 -1.47 18.36
N LEU A 89 9.94 -0.65 18.27
CA LEU A 89 9.93 0.58 17.49
C LEU A 89 9.52 0.33 16.02
N LEU A 90 10.17 -0.64 15.37
CA LEU A 90 9.99 -0.92 13.95
C LEU A 90 8.63 -1.57 13.61
N PHE A 91 8.15 -2.48 14.46
CA PHE A 91 6.95 -3.29 14.20
C PHE A 91 5.67 -2.75 14.85
N GLU A 92 5.76 -1.82 15.80
CA GLU A 92 4.60 -1.31 16.52
C GLU A 92 4.58 0.22 16.53
N GLU A 93 5.62 0.87 17.05
CA GLU A 93 5.57 2.31 17.34
C GLU A 93 5.60 3.19 16.07
N PHE A 94 6.20 2.71 14.99
CA PHE A 94 6.11 3.37 13.68
C PHE A 94 4.68 3.47 13.14
N GLU A 95 3.77 2.54 13.48
CA GLU A 95 2.36 2.67 13.06
C GLU A 95 1.71 3.92 13.68
N ASN A 96 2.16 4.36 14.87
CA ASN A 96 1.66 5.58 15.50
C ASN A 96 2.31 6.84 14.93
N THR A 97 3.57 6.75 14.51
CA THR A 97 4.36 7.92 14.08
C THR A 97 4.22 8.19 12.58
N PHE A 98 4.38 7.15 11.76
CA PHE A 98 4.35 7.24 10.31
C PHE A 98 3.07 6.65 9.70
N LYS A 99 2.22 5.96 10.48
CA LYS A 99 1.07 5.18 9.99
C LYS A 99 1.41 3.99 9.09
N GLY A 100 2.69 3.82 8.75
CA GLY A 100 3.30 2.61 8.21
C GLY A 100 4.12 1.90 9.28
N LYS A 101 4.40 0.62 9.05
CA LYS A 101 5.27 -0.18 9.92
C LYS A 101 5.92 -1.32 9.17
N TRP A 102 6.91 -1.95 9.79
CA TRP A 102 7.53 -3.14 9.25
C TRP A 102 6.66 -4.37 9.54
N GLY A 103 6.73 -5.35 8.65
CA GLY A 103 6.19 -6.69 8.82
C GLY A 103 7.29 -7.71 8.51
N PHE A 104 7.27 -8.85 9.21
CA PHE A 104 8.22 -9.91 9.01
C PHE A 104 7.50 -11.24 9.00
N GLU A 105 7.59 -11.96 7.89
CA GLU A 105 6.98 -13.28 7.74
C GLU A 105 7.72 -14.06 6.65
N PRO A 106 8.48 -15.12 7.01
CA PRO A 106 9.25 -15.89 6.04
C PRO A 106 8.43 -16.86 5.20
N ASP A 107 7.21 -17.22 5.61
CA ASP A 107 6.31 -18.00 4.76
C ASP A 107 5.62 -17.07 3.74
N PRO A 108 5.87 -17.22 2.43
CA PRO A 108 5.33 -16.32 1.41
C PRO A 108 3.80 -16.33 1.36
N ILE A 109 3.15 -17.44 1.73
CA ILE A 109 1.69 -17.54 1.76
C ILE A 109 1.13 -16.76 2.95
N LYS A 110 1.79 -16.81 4.12
CA LYS A 110 1.40 -16.00 5.27
C LYS A 110 1.71 -14.52 5.05
N ALA A 111 2.84 -14.20 4.43
CA ALA A 111 3.20 -12.83 4.06
C ALA A 111 2.14 -12.23 3.12
N ALA A 112 1.68 -12.99 2.13
CA ALA A 112 0.57 -12.58 1.27
C ALA A 112 -0.72 -12.33 2.06
N LYS A 113 -1.08 -13.21 3.01
CA LYS A 113 -2.25 -13.01 3.88
C LYS A 113 -2.13 -11.74 4.71
N LEU A 114 -0.96 -11.47 5.32
CA LEU A 114 -0.72 -10.25 6.09
C LEU A 114 -0.94 -8.98 5.24
N MET A 115 -0.45 -8.98 4.00
CA MET A 115 -0.66 -7.85 3.09
C MET A 115 -2.14 -7.69 2.71
N ILE A 116 -2.84 -8.79 2.42
CA ILE A 116 -4.27 -8.77 2.10
C ILE A 116 -5.08 -8.25 3.29
N GLU A 117 -4.83 -8.75 4.49
CA GLU A 117 -5.49 -8.30 5.73
C GLU A 117 -5.26 -6.80 5.99
N HIS A 118 -4.04 -6.31 5.73
CA HIS A 118 -3.73 -4.88 5.82
C HIS A 118 -4.54 -4.06 4.80
N ILE A 119 -4.54 -4.48 3.54
CA ILE A 119 -5.28 -3.85 2.45
C ILE A 119 -6.78 -3.81 2.78
N ASP A 120 -7.35 -4.92 3.26
CA ASP A 120 -8.76 -5.00 3.64
C ASP A 120 -9.10 -4.10 4.84
N LYS A 121 -8.21 -4.01 5.85
CA LYS A 121 -8.35 -3.05 6.96
C LYS A 121 -8.43 -1.62 6.45
N LYS A 122 -7.57 -1.23 5.49
CA LYS A 122 -7.57 0.10 4.88
C LYS A 122 -8.84 0.34 4.04
N ARG A 123 -9.26 -0.65 3.24
CA ARG A 123 -10.52 -0.58 2.47
C ARG A 123 -11.73 -0.35 3.37
N LYS A 124 -11.79 -1.04 4.52
CA LYS A 124 -12.85 -0.87 5.51
C LYS A 124 -12.82 0.53 6.15
N ALA A 125 -11.64 1.05 6.47
CA ALA A 125 -11.50 2.41 6.99
C ALA A 125 -11.99 3.47 6.00
N LEU A 126 -11.81 3.23 4.69
CA LEU A 126 -12.31 4.07 3.60
C LEU A 126 -13.78 3.83 3.23
N GLY A 127 -14.43 2.82 3.81
CA GLY A 127 -15.82 2.46 3.50
C GLY A 127 -16.04 1.88 2.10
N ILE A 128 -14.99 1.31 1.48
CA ILE A 128 -15.03 0.68 0.15
C ILE A 128 -14.95 -0.86 0.21
N ASP A 129 -15.16 -1.44 1.39
CA ASP A 129 -15.30 -2.87 1.64
C ASP A 129 -16.67 -3.41 1.15
N LYS A 130 -17.65 -2.53 0.96
CA LYS A 130 -19.01 -2.88 0.50
C LYS A 130 -19.22 -2.51 -0.95
N THR A 131 -19.96 -3.35 -1.66
CA THR A 131 -20.45 -3.05 -3.01
C THR A 131 -21.41 -1.87 -2.94
N ARG A 132 -20.96 -0.66 -3.27
CA ARG A 132 -21.89 0.44 -3.55
C ARG A 132 -22.68 0.07 -4.81
N GLU A 133 -23.99 0.27 -4.74
CA GLU A 133 -24.85 0.18 -5.92
C GLU A 133 -24.31 1.19 -6.94
N ARG A 134 -24.02 0.72 -8.16
CA ARG A 134 -23.52 1.59 -9.23
C ARG A 134 -24.66 2.49 -9.67
N VAL A 135 -24.76 3.67 -9.08
CA VAL A 135 -25.65 4.72 -9.60
C VAL A 135 -24.98 5.28 -10.85
N LEU A 136 -25.42 4.80 -12.02
CA LEU A 136 -25.09 5.42 -13.29
C LEU A 136 -25.73 6.81 -13.30
N PHE A 137 -24.91 7.85 -13.13
CA PHE A 137 -25.33 9.22 -13.33
C PHE A 137 -25.49 9.44 -14.84
N ASP A 138 -26.74 9.56 -15.28
CA ASP A 138 -27.04 10.03 -16.62
C ASP A 138 -26.62 11.51 -16.79
N MET A 139 -26.63 11.98 -18.03
CA MET A 139 -26.26 13.36 -18.36
C MET A 139 -27.17 14.39 -17.70
N ALA A 140 -28.39 14.01 -17.29
CA ALA A 140 -29.32 14.89 -16.59
C ALA A 140 -28.86 15.12 -15.14
N LYS A 141 -28.56 14.05 -14.40
CA LYS A 141 -28.06 14.16 -13.02
C LYS A 141 -26.69 14.85 -12.93
N ARG A 142 -25.84 14.73 -13.96
CA ARG A 142 -24.58 15.50 -14.02
C ARG A 142 -24.82 17.00 -14.11
N ARG A 143 -25.79 17.43 -14.92
CA ARG A 143 -26.15 18.86 -15.06
C ARG A 143 -26.78 19.45 -13.81
N GLU A 144 -27.48 18.64 -13.01
CA GLU A 144 -28.04 19.08 -11.72
C GLU A 144 -26.98 19.27 -10.64
N LEU A 145 -25.90 18.46 -10.66
CA LEU A 145 -24.78 18.60 -9.73
C LEU A 145 -23.92 19.83 -10.02
N ASP A 146 -23.73 20.19 -11.30
CA ASP A 146 -22.98 21.40 -11.69
C ASP A 146 -23.76 22.71 -11.43
N ALA A 147 -25.07 22.61 -11.18
CA ALA A 147 -25.96 23.74 -10.93
C ALA A 147 -26.24 24.00 -9.44
N ALA A 148 -25.74 23.15 -8.54
CA ALA A 148 -25.85 23.26 -7.09
C ALA A 148 -24.56 23.80 -6.47
#